data_AF-A0A2V2UQC5-F1
#
_entry.id   AF-A0A2V2UQC5-F1
#
_cell.length_a   1.000
_cell.length_b   1.000
_cell.length_c   1.000
_cell.angle_alpha   90.00
_cell.angle_beta   90.00
_cell.angle_gamma   90.00
#
_symmetry.space_group_name_H-M   'P 1'
#
loop_
_entity.id
_entity.type
_entity.pdbx_description
1 polymer ?
#
loop_
_entity_poly.entity_id
_entity_poly.type
_entity_poly.pdbx_seq_one_letter_code
_entity_poly.pdbx_strand_id
1 'polypeptide(L)'
;MAETFNMNANVVPQDMTMNALDWLRLENLMKKLLLRYEGGIWVVTGPVFSPRYVYGDPRSWGWTESRSTSAVTPATTVSGVNGDMKKARKVVCYELVGKHDVAVPTHLFKVVLGERGDGSHEVAAFLIPNEPIVSERPLVAYQVPVTELEKRTGLQFFQKVVPANDTASTSWRGRKAQRQGLDALPNICRRMSCEARTVALFQTQRSIAQLRAAQSLPELQQVFTRLLEERRQQRPGEKRNHLDTAVMREYEDRRKELAEEALSEGK
;
A
#
# COMPACT_ATOMS: atom_id res chain seq x y z
N MET A 1 -5.99 -7.11 -23.72
CA MET A 1 -6.80 -6.70 -22.54
C MET A 1 -7.36 -7.92 -21.80
N ALA A 2 -7.98 -8.91 -22.45
CA ALA A 2 -8.58 -10.06 -21.76
C ALA A 2 -7.62 -10.83 -20.82
N GLU A 3 -6.35 -11.00 -21.22
CA GLU A 3 -5.33 -11.69 -20.40
C GLU A 3 -5.09 -11.04 -19.04
N THR A 4 -5.29 -9.72 -18.91
CA THR A 4 -5.09 -9.02 -17.64
C THR A 4 -6.15 -9.36 -16.59
N PHE A 5 -7.30 -9.90 -17.02
CA PHE A 5 -8.40 -10.34 -16.16
C PHE A 5 -8.28 -11.81 -15.74
N ASN A 6 -7.16 -12.47 -16.07
CA ASN A 6 -6.92 -13.83 -15.59
C ASN A 6 -6.69 -13.82 -14.08
N MET A 7 -7.70 -14.28 -13.33
CA MET A 7 -7.70 -14.28 -11.87
C MET A 7 -6.59 -15.15 -11.27
N ASN A 8 -6.13 -16.17 -11.98
CA ASN A 8 -5.11 -17.09 -11.47
C ASN A 8 -3.68 -16.57 -11.65
N ALA A 9 -3.47 -15.59 -12.52
CA ALA A 9 -2.13 -15.16 -12.93
C ALA A 9 -1.82 -13.69 -12.66
N ASN A 10 -2.85 -12.81 -12.69
CA ASN A 10 -2.64 -11.36 -12.70
C ASN A 10 -3.54 -10.59 -11.74
N VAL A 11 -4.25 -11.27 -10.83
CA VAL A 11 -5.13 -10.64 -9.85
C VAL A 11 -4.74 -11.08 -8.44
N VAL A 12 -4.79 -10.13 -7.50
CA VAL A 12 -4.63 -10.39 -6.07
C VAL A 12 -5.82 -9.74 -5.34
N PRO A 13 -6.21 -10.23 -4.15
CA PRO A 13 -7.17 -9.51 -3.32
C PRO A 13 -6.61 -8.13 -2.94
N GLN A 14 -7.38 -7.07 -3.20
CA GLN A 14 -6.97 -5.69 -2.93
C GLN A 14 -8.05 -4.96 -2.15
N ASP A 15 -7.64 -4.14 -1.20
CA ASP A 15 -8.53 -3.18 -0.57
C ASP A 15 -9.13 -2.26 -1.67
N MET A 16 -10.45 -2.09 -1.61
CA MET A 16 -11.19 -1.37 -2.65
C MET A 16 -10.74 0.09 -2.75
N THR A 17 -10.48 0.74 -1.63
CA THR A 17 -10.15 2.17 -1.59
C THR A 17 -8.71 2.40 -2.01
N MET A 18 -7.80 1.51 -1.60
CA MET A 18 -6.41 1.48 -2.06
C MET A 18 -6.32 1.27 -3.58
N ASN A 19 -7.05 0.28 -4.11
CA ASN A 19 -7.12 0.01 -5.56
C ASN A 19 -7.68 1.21 -6.34
N ALA A 20 -8.76 1.79 -5.84
CA ALA A 20 -9.48 2.87 -6.51
C ALA A 20 -8.78 4.25 -6.40
N LEU A 21 -7.92 4.46 -5.39
CA LEU A 21 -7.23 5.72 -5.13
C LEU A 21 -5.73 5.60 -5.44
N ASP A 22 -4.91 5.30 -4.43
CA ASP A 22 -3.46 5.43 -4.50
C ASP A 22 -2.83 4.49 -5.55
N TRP A 23 -3.40 3.30 -5.73
CA TRP A 23 -2.97 2.38 -6.77
C TRP A 23 -3.26 2.93 -8.17
N LEU A 24 -4.48 3.43 -8.41
CA LEU A 24 -4.86 4.04 -9.68
C LEU A 24 -4.04 5.31 -9.97
N ARG A 25 -3.75 6.13 -8.96
CA ARG A 25 -2.85 7.29 -9.11
C ARG A 25 -1.48 6.83 -9.60
N LEU A 26 -0.94 5.76 -9.01
CA LEU A 26 0.34 5.22 -9.42
C LEU A 26 0.29 4.66 -10.86
N GLU A 27 -0.80 4.00 -11.26
CA GLU A 27 -1.01 3.55 -12.64
C GLU A 27 -1.09 4.72 -13.64
N ASN A 28 -1.78 5.80 -13.27
CA ASN A 28 -1.84 7.01 -14.08
C ASN A 28 -0.48 7.71 -14.17
N LEU A 29 0.33 7.67 -13.10
CA LEU A 29 1.71 8.12 -13.14
C LEU A 29 2.51 7.29 -14.17
N MET A 30 2.40 5.95 -14.17
CA MET A 30 3.10 5.12 -15.16
C MET A 30 2.71 5.49 -16.59
N LYS A 31 1.42 5.70 -16.87
CA LYS A 31 0.94 6.18 -18.18
C LYS A 31 1.53 7.54 -18.56
N LYS A 32 1.65 8.46 -17.59
CA LYS A 32 2.28 9.77 -17.81
C LYS A 32 3.78 9.66 -18.07
N LEU A 33 4.47 8.74 -17.41
CA LEU A 33 5.90 8.50 -17.62
C LEU A 33 6.17 7.93 -19.02
N LEU A 34 5.26 7.12 -19.59
CA LEU A 34 5.40 6.60 -20.96
C LEU A 34 5.63 7.72 -21.99
N LEU A 35 5.02 8.90 -21.80
CA LEU A 35 5.17 10.05 -22.70
C LEU A 35 6.51 10.79 -22.54
N ARG A 36 7.37 10.35 -21.60
CA ARG A 36 8.60 11.05 -21.19
C ARG A 36 9.86 10.22 -21.40
N TYR A 37 9.72 8.92 -21.65
CA TYR A 37 10.82 7.99 -21.90
C TYR A 37 10.72 7.43 -23.31
N GLU A 38 11.53 7.97 -24.22
CA GLU A 38 11.54 7.61 -25.64
C GLU A 38 11.97 6.16 -25.88
N GLY A 39 12.89 5.64 -25.07
CA GLY A 39 13.31 4.23 -25.12
C GLY A 39 12.29 3.26 -24.52
N GLY A 40 11.27 3.78 -23.82
CA GLY A 40 10.18 3.02 -23.24
C GLY A 40 10.24 2.93 -21.71
N ILE A 41 9.20 2.30 -21.16
CA ILE A 41 9.10 2.02 -19.72
C ILE A 41 8.81 0.53 -19.50
N TRP A 42 9.40 -0.02 -18.44
CA TRP A 42 9.10 -1.36 -17.96
C TRP A 42 8.65 -1.28 -16.51
N VAL A 43 7.56 -1.97 -16.20
CA VAL A 43 6.96 -1.95 -14.87
C VAL A 43 6.81 -3.38 -14.37
N VAL A 44 7.40 -3.67 -13.21
CA VAL A 44 7.18 -4.92 -12.48
C VAL A 44 6.30 -4.62 -11.28
N THR A 45 5.22 -5.39 -11.13
CA THR A 45 4.23 -5.21 -10.07
C THR A 45 4.00 -6.54 -9.37
N GLY A 46 3.79 -6.53 -8.06
CA GLY A 46 3.40 -7.75 -7.34
C GLY A 46 3.02 -7.53 -5.89
N PRO A 47 2.58 -8.62 -5.22
CA PRO A 47 2.30 -8.62 -3.79
C PRO A 47 3.57 -8.65 -2.93
N VAL A 48 3.47 -8.14 -1.70
CA VAL A 48 4.47 -8.31 -0.64
C VAL A 48 3.77 -8.73 0.65
N PHE A 49 4.38 -9.68 1.36
CA PHE A 49 3.97 -10.15 2.68
C PHE A 49 4.98 -9.67 3.72
N SER A 50 4.79 -8.44 4.20
CA SER A 50 5.71 -7.79 5.13
C SER A 50 5.45 -8.26 6.56
N PRO A 51 6.51 -8.50 7.37
CA PRO A 51 6.35 -8.89 8.76
C PRO A 51 5.85 -7.71 9.60
N ARG A 52 5.05 -8.02 10.63
CA ARG A 52 4.69 -7.11 11.71
C ARG A 52 5.44 -7.50 12.99
N TYR A 53 5.69 -6.52 13.86
CA TYR A 53 6.22 -6.78 15.18
C TYR A 53 5.08 -7.16 16.12
N VAL A 54 5.29 -8.22 16.89
CA VAL A 54 4.36 -8.73 17.89
C VAL A 54 5.09 -8.93 19.21
N TYR A 55 4.40 -8.69 20.31
CA TYR A 55 4.89 -9.02 21.65
C TYR A 55 4.51 -10.45 22.03
N GLY A 56 5.34 -11.11 22.84
CA GLY A 56 5.16 -12.51 23.26
C GLY A 56 5.93 -13.51 22.39
N ASP A 57 5.71 -14.81 22.64
CA ASP A 57 6.27 -15.89 21.83
C ASP A 57 5.23 -16.36 20.80
N PRO A 58 5.41 -16.10 19.49
CA PRO A 58 4.47 -16.56 18.47
C PRO A 58 4.26 -18.08 18.45
N ARG A 59 5.22 -18.85 18.98
CA ARG A 59 5.08 -20.31 19.10
C ARG A 59 4.06 -20.73 20.15
N SER A 60 3.76 -19.87 21.12
CA SER A 60 2.73 -20.14 22.13
C SER A 60 1.31 -19.94 21.60
N TRP A 61 1.13 -19.42 20.38
CA TRP A 61 -0.20 -19.26 19.77
C TRP A 61 -0.89 -20.58 19.42
N GLY A 62 -0.15 -21.70 19.44
CA GLY A 62 -0.67 -23.03 19.11
C GLY A 62 -1.00 -23.22 17.62
N TRP A 63 -1.04 -24.47 17.20
CA TRP A 63 -1.48 -24.89 15.85
C TRP A 63 -2.92 -25.44 15.85
N THR A 64 -3.62 -25.39 16.98
CA THR A 64 -4.96 -25.97 17.17
C THR A 64 -6.06 -25.03 16.68
N GLU A 65 -7.06 -25.57 15.98
CA GLU A 65 -8.18 -24.86 15.33
C GLU A 65 -8.97 -23.92 16.26
N SER A 66 -8.98 -24.15 17.57
CA SER A 66 -9.55 -23.22 18.54
C SER A 66 -8.59 -22.08 18.85
N ARG A 67 -8.46 -21.13 17.93
CA ARG A 67 -7.88 -19.82 18.27
C ARG A 67 -8.90 -19.01 19.06
N SER A 68 -8.46 -18.46 20.19
CA SER A 68 -9.10 -17.28 20.78
C SER A 68 -9.13 -16.17 19.71
N THR A 69 -10.30 -15.58 19.52
CA THR A 69 -10.57 -14.49 18.57
C THR A 69 -9.89 -13.17 18.95
N SER A 70 -9.10 -13.15 20.03
CA SER A 70 -8.29 -11.99 20.41
C SER A 70 -7.27 -11.69 19.32
N ALA A 71 -7.64 -10.77 18.43
CA ALA A 71 -6.85 -10.25 17.35
C ALA A 71 -5.40 -10.05 17.81
N VAL A 72 -4.45 -10.61 17.05
CA VAL A 72 -3.02 -10.38 17.20
C VAL A 72 -2.81 -8.88 17.40
N THR A 73 -2.49 -8.47 18.63
CA THR A 73 -2.30 -7.04 18.93
C THR A 73 -1.00 -6.61 18.23
N PRO A 74 -1.07 -5.78 17.17
CA PRO A 74 0.14 -5.27 16.54
C PRO A 74 0.90 -4.47 17.60
N ALA A 75 2.23 -4.57 17.64
CA ALA A 75 3.04 -3.82 18.62
C ALA A 75 2.97 -2.28 18.46
N THR A 76 2.15 -1.77 17.55
CA THR A 76 2.07 -0.36 17.15
C THR A 76 1.33 0.55 18.14
N THR A 77 0.66 0.02 19.16
CA THR A 77 -0.19 0.82 20.09
C THR A 77 0.40 1.10 21.47
N VAL A 78 1.72 1.03 21.67
CA VAL A 78 2.32 1.48 22.94
C VAL A 78 3.36 2.58 22.71
N SER A 79 2.85 3.79 22.46
CA SER A 79 3.58 5.04 22.70
C SER A 79 3.86 5.14 24.19
N GLY A 80 4.97 4.58 24.69
CA GLY A 80 5.29 4.75 26.11
C GLY A 80 6.40 3.94 26.75
N VAL A 81 7.05 2.97 26.11
CA VAL A 81 8.08 2.16 26.79
C VAL A 81 9.34 2.01 25.95
N ASN A 82 10.29 2.94 26.14
CA ASN A 82 11.64 2.91 25.56
C ASN A 82 12.49 1.68 25.95
N GLY A 83 11.94 0.72 26.71
CA GLY A 83 12.61 -0.51 27.18
C GLY A 83 12.23 -1.82 26.46
N ASP A 84 11.06 -1.91 25.80
CA ASP A 84 10.46 -3.22 25.44
C ASP A 84 10.57 -3.62 23.95
N MET A 85 11.18 -2.80 23.10
CA MET A 85 11.43 -3.17 21.69
C MET A 85 12.35 -4.40 21.56
N LYS A 86 13.16 -4.72 22.58
CA LYS A 86 14.06 -5.89 22.61
C LYS A 86 13.32 -7.24 22.70
N LYS A 87 12.04 -7.26 23.08
CA LYS A 87 11.24 -8.49 23.18
C LYS A 87 10.31 -8.72 21.98
N ALA A 88 10.17 -7.75 21.08
CA ALA A 88 9.29 -7.87 19.93
C ALA A 88 9.84 -8.88 18.90
N ARG A 89 8.99 -9.81 18.47
CA ARG A 89 9.28 -10.78 17.40
C ARG A 89 8.66 -10.31 16.09
N LYS A 90 9.28 -10.65 14.96
CA LYS A 90 8.73 -10.40 13.62
C LYS A 90 7.91 -11.61 13.18
N VAL A 91 6.66 -11.40 12.79
CA VAL A 91 5.78 -12.44 12.26
C VAL A 91 5.13 -11.95 10.98
N VAL A 92 5.02 -12.82 9.99
CA VAL A 92 4.24 -12.57 8.78
C VAL A 92 2.85 -13.17 9.00
N CYS A 93 1.82 -12.32 9.05
CA CYS A 93 0.43 -12.73 9.15
C CYS A 93 -0.35 -12.12 7.98
N TYR A 94 -1.15 -12.92 7.31
CA TYR A 94 -2.03 -12.49 6.23
C TYR A 94 -3.29 -13.35 6.19
N GLU A 95 -4.36 -12.79 5.65
CA GLU A 95 -5.63 -13.48 5.46
C GLU A 95 -5.57 -14.40 4.22
N LEU A 96 -6.33 -15.50 4.27
CA LEU A 96 -6.62 -16.37 3.14
C LEU A 96 -8.12 -16.27 2.85
N VAL A 97 -8.51 -16.03 1.60
CA VAL A 97 -9.92 -15.83 1.22
C VAL A 97 -10.43 -16.90 0.26
N GLY A 98 -11.71 -17.24 0.44
CA GLY A 98 -12.44 -18.17 -0.42
C GLY A 98 -12.02 -19.63 -0.25
N LYS A 99 -12.61 -20.51 -1.07
CA LYS A 99 -12.41 -21.97 -1.00
C LYS A 99 -11.01 -22.45 -1.40
N HIS A 100 -10.21 -21.57 -2.01
CA HIS A 100 -8.89 -21.88 -2.53
C HIS A 100 -7.79 -21.18 -1.73
N ASP A 101 -8.12 -20.63 -0.56
CA ASP A 101 -7.18 -20.00 0.34
C ASP A 101 -6.29 -18.96 -0.36
N VAL A 102 -6.92 -18.07 -1.14
CA VAL A 102 -6.20 -17.05 -1.90
C VAL A 102 -5.57 -16.06 -0.93
N ALA A 103 -4.26 -15.91 -0.96
CA ALA A 103 -3.54 -15.04 -0.04
C ALA A 103 -3.83 -13.56 -0.28
N VAL A 104 -4.22 -12.84 0.77
CA VAL A 104 -4.40 -11.39 0.76
C VAL A 104 -3.05 -10.72 1.09
N PRO A 105 -2.42 -9.99 0.14
CA PRO A 105 -1.14 -9.38 0.39
C PRO A 105 -1.23 -8.25 1.41
N THR A 106 -0.17 -8.07 2.21
CA THR A 106 -0.10 -6.95 3.17
C THR A 106 0.20 -5.62 2.46
N HIS A 107 0.96 -5.67 1.37
CA HIS A 107 1.37 -4.53 0.58
C HIS A 107 1.44 -4.93 -0.89
N LEU A 108 1.40 -3.94 -1.78
CA LEU A 108 1.70 -4.09 -3.19
C LEU A 108 2.90 -3.23 -3.55
N PHE A 109 3.68 -3.67 -4.54
CA PHE A 109 4.80 -2.90 -5.04
C PHE A 109 4.68 -2.61 -6.54
N LYS A 110 5.33 -1.53 -6.97
CA LYS A 110 5.70 -1.31 -8.37
C LYS A 110 7.16 -0.89 -8.46
N VAL A 111 7.93 -1.52 -9.33
CA VAL A 111 9.27 -1.06 -9.75
C VAL A 111 9.16 -0.63 -11.20
N VAL A 112 9.57 0.60 -11.50
CA VAL A 112 9.55 1.16 -12.84
C VAL A 112 10.98 1.49 -13.28
N LEU A 113 11.31 1.07 -14.49
CA LEU A 113 12.51 1.44 -15.20
C LEU A 113 12.11 2.25 -16.44
N GLY A 114 12.71 3.43 -16.62
CA GLY A 114 12.54 4.24 -17.81
C GLY A 114 13.85 4.36 -18.58
N GLU A 115 13.79 4.15 -19.90
CA GLU A 115 14.92 4.36 -20.81
C GLU A 115 14.75 5.67 -21.58
N ARG A 116 15.76 6.53 -21.52
CA ARG A 116 15.78 7.82 -22.21
C ARG A 116 16.24 7.63 -23.66
N GLY A 117 16.02 8.63 -24.51
CA GLY A 117 16.41 8.56 -25.93
C GLY A 117 17.93 8.41 -26.17
N ASP A 118 18.75 8.71 -25.16
CA ASP A 118 20.20 8.50 -25.16
C ASP A 118 20.62 7.11 -24.64
N GLY A 119 19.67 6.21 -24.35
CA GLY A 119 19.89 4.88 -23.78
C GLY A 119 20.21 4.88 -22.28
N SER A 120 20.23 6.05 -21.62
CA SER A 120 20.40 6.12 -20.16
C SER A 120 19.13 5.66 -19.44
N HIS A 121 19.32 5.04 -18.28
CA HIS A 121 18.23 4.44 -17.52
C HIS A 121 17.99 5.17 -16.20
N GLU A 122 16.72 5.29 -15.82
CA GLU A 122 16.28 5.83 -14.53
C GLU A 122 15.33 4.85 -13.85
N VAL A 123 15.29 4.83 -12.52
CA VAL A 123 14.48 3.87 -11.76
C VAL A 123 13.67 4.53 -10.65
N ALA A 124 12.51 3.98 -10.34
CA ALA A 124 11.78 4.26 -9.10
C ALA A 124 11.05 3.01 -8.61
N ALA A 125 10.90 2.92 -7.30
CA ALA A 125 10.22 1.81 -6.64
C ALA A 125 9.23 2.36 -5.61
N PHE A 126 8.06 1.74 -5.54
CA PHE A 126 6.97 2.11 -4.65
C PHE A 126 6.46 0.89 -3.90
N LEU A 127 6.14 1.06 -2.61
CA LEU A 127 5.54 0.05 -1.75
C LEU A 127 4.33 0.66 -1.02
N ILE A 128 3.13 0.15 -1.31
CA ILE A 128 1.87 0.69 -0.81
C ILE A 128 1.20 -0.36 0.09
N PRO A 129 0.76 -0.01 1.31
CA PRO A 129 -0.01 -0.93 2.15
C PRO A 129 -1.35 -1.28 1.50
N ASN A 130 -1.75 -2.55 1.55
CA ASN A 130 -3.03 -3.03 1.04
C ASN A 130 -4.13 -2.82 2.12
N GLU A 131 -4.33 -1.57 2.51
CA GLU A 131 -5.18 -1.16 3.63
C GLU A 131 -6.04 0.05 3.21
N PRO A 132 -7.19 0.31 3.89
CA PRO A 132 -8.04 1.45 3.57
C PRO A 132 -7.31 2.79 3.58
N ILE A 133 -7.51 3.60 2.53
CA ILE A 133 -6.88 4.92 2.41
C ILE A 133 -7.78 5.99 3.03
N VAL A 134 -7.51 6.31 4.29
CA VAL A 134 -8.24 7.35 5.07
C VAL A 134 -7.77 8.77 4.71
N SER A 135 -6.49 8.90 4.34
CA SER A 135 -5.84 10.17 4.00
C SER A 135 -4.96 9.97 2.77
N GLU A 136 -5.15 10.83 1.78
CA GLU A 136 -4.35 10.84 0.57
C GLU A 136 -2.94 11.37 0.89
N ARG A 137 -1.93 10.54 0.63
CA ARG A 137 -0.52 10.92 0.76
C ARG A 137 0.06 11.20 -0.61
N PRO A 138 1.08 12.07 -0.74
CA PRO A 138 1.76 12.24 -2.01
C PRO A 138 2.42 10.90 -2.41
N LEU A 139 2.43 10.56 -3.70
CA LEU A 139 2.92 9.24 -4.15
C LEU A 139 4.39 8.98 -3.76
N VAL A 140 5.19 10.05 -3.64
CA VAL A 140 6.58 9.98 -3.16
C VAL A 140 6.70 9.47 -1.73
N ALA A 141 5.65 9.55 -0.90
CA ALA A 141 5.65 8.99 0.45
C ALA A 141 5.68 7.45 0.46
N TYR A 142 5.33 6.82 -0.67
CA TYR A 142 5.41 5.37 -0.85
C TYR A 142 6.71 4.92 -1.52
N GLN A 143 7.63 5.84 -1.84
CA GLN A 143 8.90 5.45 -2.45
C GLN A 143 9.78 4.68 -1.48
N VAL A 144 10.42 3.64 -2.01
CA VAL A 144 11.42 2.85 -1.32
C VAL A 144 12.60 2.58 -2.27
N PRO A 145 13.81 2.31 -1.75
CA PRO A 145 14.90 1.78 -2.58
C PRO A 145 14.50 0.47 -3.24
N VAL A 146 14.99 0.22 -4.46
CA VAL A 146 14.80 -1.06 -5.16
C VAL A 146 15.39 -2.20 -4.33
N THR A 147 16.56 -1.99 -3.72
CA THR A 147 17.19 -2.99 -2.84
C THR A 147 16.33 -3.37 -1.64
N GLU A 148 15.44 -2.49 -1.18
CA GLU A 148 14.49 -2.82 -0.11
C GLU A 148 13.39 -3.76 -0.62
N LEU A 149 12.86 -3.54 -1.82
CA LEU A 149 11.90 -4.44 -2.44
C LEU A 149 12.51 -5.79 -2.78
N GLU A 150 13.74 -5.84 -3.29
CA GLU A 150 14.45 -7.10 -3.55
C GLU A 150 14.60 -7.92 -2.25
N LYS A 151 14.94 -7.27 -1.13
CA LYS A 151 15.01 -7.93 0.19
C LYS A 151 13.65 -8.45 0.67
N ARG A 152 12.57 -7.69 0.43
CA ARG A 152 11.22 -8.05 0.89
C ARG A 152 10.56 -9.13 0.02
N THR A 153 10.86 -9.15 -1.27
CA THR A 153 10.22 -10.05 -2.26
C THR A 153 11.06 -11.28 -2.57
N GLY A 154 12.38 -11.23 -2.33
CA GLY A 154 13.31 -12.26 -2.79
C GLY A 154 13.57 -12.23 -4.30
N LEU A 155 13.05 -11.22 -5.01
CA LEU A 155 13.24 -11.03 -6.45
C LEU A 155 14.48 -10.19 -6.75
N GLN A 156 14.98 -10.30 -7.98
CA GLN A 156 15.97 -9.39 -8.54
C GLN A 156 15.37 -8.73 -9.78
N PHE A 157 15.27 -7.41 -9.77
CA PHE A 157 14.63 -6.66 -10.84
C PHE A 157 15.64 -6.27 -11.93
N PHE A 158 15.20 -6.21 -13.18
CA PHE A 158 15.95 -5.68 -14.34
C PHE A 158 17.45 -6.04 -14.42
N GLN A 159 17.80 -7.31 -14.17
CA GLN A 159 19.19 -7.78 -14.03
C GLN A 159 20.13 -7.44 -15.21
N LYS A 160 19.58 -7.21 -16.40
CA LYS A 160 20.33 -6.91 -17.63
C LYS A 160 20.73 -5.44 -17.78
N VAL A 161 20.15 -4.54 -16.99
CA VAL A 161 20.29 -3.08 -17.17
C VAL A 161 21.51 -2.52 -16.46
N VAL A 162 21.94 -3.16 -15.37
CA VAL A 162 23.23 -2.86 -14.76
C VAL A 162 24.26 -3.77 -15.43
N PRO A 163 25.15 -3.25 -16.30
CA PRO A 163 26.24 -4.06 -16.81
C PRO A 163 27.08 -4.54 -15.62
N ALA A 164 27.43 -5.82 -15.64
CA ALA A 164 28.38 -6.41 -14.71
C ALA A 164 29.77 -5.81 -14.96
N ASN A 165 30.00 -4.55 -14.59
CA ASN A 165 31.33 -3.95 -14.55
C ASN A 165 32.12 -4.46 -13.33
N ASP A 166 32.02 -5.77 -13.09
CA ASP A 166 33.00 -6.58 -12.39
C ASP A 166 33.44 -7.62 -13.39
N THR A 167 34.53 -7.37 -14.10
CA THR A 167 35.36 -8.45 -14.63
C THR A 167 35.58 -9.41 -13.47
N ALA A 168 34.99 -10.59 -13.59
CA ALA A 168 35.01 -11.63 -12.58
C ALA A 168 36.47 -12.05 -12.30
N SER A 169 37.15 -11.39 -11.37
CA SER A 169 38.47 -11.81 -10.89
C SER A 169 38.29 -13.18 -10.23
N THR A 170 38.76 -14.23 -10.92
CA THR A 170 38.68 -15.68 -10.65
C THR A 170 39.37 -16.12 -9.35
N SER A 171 39.15 -15.40 -8.24
CA SER A 171 39.63 -15.76 -6.91
C SER A 171 38.44 -16.11 -6.02
N TRP A 172 38.44 -17.35 -5.51
CA TRP A 172 37.47 -17.88 -4.55
C TRP A 172 37.60 -17.27 -3.15
N ARG A 173 38.64 -16.46 -2.87
CA ARG A 173 38.93 -15.87 -1.55
C ARG A 173 38.75 -14.36 -1.45
N GLY A 174 38.28 -13.69 -2.50
CA GLY A 174 38.03 -12.25 -2.44
C GLY A 174 36.97 -11.81 -3.43
N ARG A 175 35.68 -11.82 -3.02
CA ARG A 175 34.60 -11.13 -3.74
C ARG A 175 33.39 -10.86 -2.83
N LYS A 176 33.50 -9.82 -1.99
CA LYS A 176 32.37 -8.94 -1.63
C LYS A 176 32.47 -7.67 -2.49
N ALA A 177 32.67 -7.83 -3.80
CA ALA A 177 32.47 -6.71 -4.72
C ALA A 177 30.95 -6.46 -4.75
N GLN A 178 30.55 -5.36 -4.11
CA GLN A 178 29.16 -4.94 -4.05
C GLN A 178 28.73 -4.61 -5.48
N ARG A 179 27.98 -5.50 -6.13
CA ARG A 179 27.26 -5.14 -7.37
C ARG A 179 26.54 -3.82 -7.09
N GLN A 180 26.83 -2.77 -7.84
CA GLN A 180 26.05 -1.53 -7.76
C GLN A 180 24.63 -1.90 -8.20
N GLY A 181 23.71 -2.00 -7.24
CA GLY A 181 22.31 -2.37 -7.52
C GLY A 181 21.61 -1.28 -8.34
N LEU A 182 20.36 -1.53 -8.74
CA LEU A 182 19.56 -0.56 -9.49
C LEU A 182 19.43 0.81 -8.79
N ASP A 183 19.57 0.87 -7.47
CA ASP A 183 19.58 2.12 -6.70
C ASP A 183 20.75 3.08 -7.04
N ALA A 184 21.75 2.62 -7.81
CA ALA A 184 22.80 3.48 -8.36
C ALA A 184 22.32 4.30 -9.57
N LEU A 185 21.24 3.89 -10.24
CA LEU A 185 20.64 4.64 -11.32
C LEU A 185 19.95 5.91 -10.80
N PRO A 186 19.86 6.98 -11.61
CA PRO A 186 19.11 8.17 -11.23
C PRO A 186 17.65 7.84 -10.88
N ASN A 187 17.16 8.44 -9.79
CA ASN A 187 15.79 8.25 -9.35
C ASN A 187 14.83 9.12 -10.20
N ILE A 188 13.84 8.48 -10.83
CA ILE A 188 12.85 9.14 -11.71
C ILE A 188 12.19 10.35 -11.02
N CYS A 189 11.84 10.19 -9.76
CA CYS A 189 11.06 11.15 -8.99
C CYS A 189 11.88 12.29 -8.40
N ARG A 190 13.22 12.23 -8.49
CA ARG A 190 14.08 13.39 -8.21
C ARG A 190 14.09 14.36 -9.39
N ARG A 191 14.02 13.85 -10.62
CA ARG A 191 13.99 14.66 -11.84
C ARG A 191 12.57 15.10 -12.21
N MET A 192 11.58 14.25 -11.94
CA MET A 192 10.20 14.46 -12.34
C MET A 192 9.27 14.53 -11.13
N SER A 193 8.22 15.33 -11.23
CA SER A 193 7.14 15.28 -10.23
C SER A 193 6.36 13.97 -10.38
N CYS A 194 6.69 13.01 -9.50
CA CYS A 194 5.97 11.74 -9.34
C CYS A 194 4.70 11.95 -8.55
N GLU A 195 3.75 12.67 -9.16
CA GLU A 195 2.44 12.89 -8.61
C GLU A 195 1.37 12.78 -9.70
N ALA A 196 0.24 12.21 -9.32
CA ALA A 196 -0.94 12.05 -10.16
C ALA A 196 -2.19 12.34 -9.33
N ARG A 197 -3.04 13.23 -9.87
CA ARG A 197 -4.32 13.57 -9.23
C ARG A 197 -5.31 12.41 -9.38
N THR A 198 -6.09 12.14 -8.32
CA THR A 198 -7.26 11.27 -8.41
C THR A 198 -8.38 11.94 -9.21
N VAL A 199 -9.15 11.14 -9.94
CA VAL A 199 -10.40 11.60 -10.56
C VAL A 199 -11.44 11.87 -9.46
N ALA A 200 -12.30 12.88 -9.64
CA ALA A 200 -13.32 13.27 -8.66
C ALA A 200 -14.24 12.13 -8.20
N LEU A 201 -14.48 11.13 -9.05
CA LEU A 201 -15.34 9.97 -8.76
C LEU A 201 -14.82 9.12 -7.58
N PHE A 202 -13.53 9.18 -7.28
CA PHE A 202 -12.91 8.44 -6.18
C PHE A 202 -13.00 9.15 -4.83
N GLN A 203 -13.44 10.42 -4.80
CA GLN A 203 -13.72 11.13 -3.55
C GLN A 203 -14.79 10.40 -2.73
N THR A 204 -15.82 9.82 -3.39
CA THR A 204 -16.85 9.01 -2.73
C THR A 204 -16.26 7.82 -1.97
N GLN A 205 -15.33 7.07 -2.59
CA GLN A 205 -14.70 5.91 -1.95
C GLN A 205 -13.79 6.32 -0.78
N ARG A 206 -13.09 7.45 -0.91
CA ARG A 206 -12.31 8.04 0.19
C ARG A 206 -13.22 8.40 1.37
N SER A 207 -14.33 9.07 1.12
CA SER A 207 -15.30 9.41 2.15
C SER A 207 -15.82 8.17 2.89
N ILE A 208 -16.15 7.11 2.15
CA ILE A 208 -16.56 5.81 2.72
C ILE A 208 -15.45 5.22 3.60
N ALA A 209 -14.20 5.22 3.13
CA ALA A 209 -13.06 4.73 3.90
C ALA A 209 -12.90 5.47 5.24
N GLN A 210 -13.07 6.80 5.21
CA GLN A 210 -12.97 7.64 6.41
C GLN A 210 -14.08 7.35 7.41
N LEU A 211 -15.31 7.09 6.95
CA LEU A 211 -16.42 6.72 7.81
C LEU A 211 -16.18 5.36 8.47
N ARG A 212 -15.74 4.35 7.69
CA ARG A 212 -15.42 3.01 8.21
C ARG A 212 -14.29 3.00 9.23
N ALA A 213 -13.32 3.89 9.07
CA ALA A 213 -12.19 4.00 9.98
C ALA A 213 -12.56 4.55 11.37
N ALA A 214 -13.74 5.17 11.53
CA ALA A 214 -14.17 5.70 12.81
C ALA A 214 -14.41 4.58 13.83
N GLN A 215 -13.81 4.74 15.02
CA GLN A 215 -13.83 3.77 16.11
C GLN A 215 -14.86 4.12 17.19
N SER A 216 -15.51 5.28 17.09
CA SER A 216 -16.52 5.71 18.06
C SER A 216 -17.58 6.61 17.42
N LEU A 217 -18.77 6.68 18.03
CA LEU A 217 -19.85 7.57 17.56
C LEU A 217 -19.43 9.04 17.47
N PRO A 218 -18.68 9.62 18.45
CA PRO A 218 -18.18 11.00 18.33
C PRO A 218 -17.20 11.17 17.16
N GLU A 219 -16.30 10.22 16.95
CA GLU A 219 -15.35 10.26 15.82
C GLU A 219 -16.09 10.20 14.48
N LEU A 220 -17.08 9.31 14.36
CA LEU A 220 -17.90 9.18 13.15
C LEU A 220 -18.63 10.50 12.82
N GLN A 221 -19.21 11.16 13.83
CA GLN A 221 -19.86 12.46 13.68
C GLN A 221 -18.88 13.55 13.24
N GLN A 222 -17.66 13.56 13.81
CA GLN A 222 -16.61 14.50 13.42
C GLN A 222 -16.19 14.31 11.96
N VAL A 223 -15.96 13.07 11.54
CA VAL A 223 -15.62 12.73 10.14
C VAL A 223 -16.74 13.18 9.20
N PHE A 224 -17.98 12.86 9.52
CA PHE A 224 -19.14 13.22 8.69
C PHE A 224 -19.30 14.75 8.54
N THR A 225 -19.12 15.49 9.64
CA THR A 225 -19.17 16.96 9.64
C THR A 225 -18.07 17.55 8.75
N ARG A 226 -16.84 17.05 8.87
CA ARG A 226 -15.71 17.45 8.01
C ARG A 226 -16.02 17.21 6.53
N LEU A 227 -16.57 16.04 6.18
CA LEU A 227 -16.94 15.72 4.79
C LEU A 227 -17.98 16.69 4.22
N LEU A 228 -18.96 17.10 5.03
CA LEU A 228 -19.95 18.10 4.64
C LEU A 228 -19.30 19.47 4.38
N GLU A 229 -18.36 19.89 5.24
CA GLU A 229 -17.62 21.14 5.10
C GLU A 229 -16.75 21.15 3.84
N GLU A 230 -15.98 20.08 3.60
CA GLU A 230 -15.16 19.93 2.40
C GLU A 230 -16.01 20.03 1.12
N ARG A 231 -17.20 19.41 1.11
CA ARG A 231 -18.12 19.49 -0.04
C ARG A 231 -18.68 20.90 -0.25
N ARG A 232 -18.97 21.64 0.83
CA ARG A 232 -19.41 23.04 0.75
C ARG A 232 -18.32 23.92 0.15
N GLN A 233 -17.06 23.73 0.54
CA GLN A 233 -15.93 24.50 0.02
C GLN A 233 -15.67 24.23 -1.46
N GLN A 234 -15.87 22.99 -1.92
CA GLN A 234 -15.65 22.61 -3.32
C GLN A 234 -16.72 23.16 -4.29
N ARG A 235 -17.92 23.51 -3.80
CA ARG A 235 -19.04 23.98 -4.64
C ARG A 235 -19.76 25.19 -4.01
N PRO A 236 -19.11 26.36 -3.98
CA PRO A 236 -19.75 27.58 -3.47
C PRO A 236 -20.89 27.98 -4.41
N GLY A 237 -22.15 27.74 -3.99
CA GLY A 237 -23.37 28.17 -4.71
C GLY A 237 -24.43 27.08 -4.94
N GLU A 238 -24.12 25.80 -4.74
CA GLU A 238 -25.11 24.72 -4.85
C GLU A 238 -25.97 24.64 -3.58
N LYS A 239 -27.30 24.74 -3.69
CA LYS A 239 -28.22 24.66 -2.53
C LYS A 239 -28.25 23.27 -1.86
N ARG A 240 -27.77 22.23 -2.55
CA ARG A 240 -27.76 20.85 -2.06
C ARG A 240 -26.44 20.55 -1.34
N ASN A 241 -26.46 20.72 -0.01
CA ASN A 241 -25.40 20.29 0.90
C ASN A 241 -25.42 18.78 1.20
N HIS A 242 -25.76 17.94 0.22
CA HIS A 242 -25.87 16.50 0.46
C HIS A 242 -24.64 15.78 -0.08
N LEU A 243 -24.07 14.88 0.74
CA LEU A 243 -23.04 13.95 0.30
C LEU A 243 -23.62 12.96 -0.73
N ASP A 244 -22.74 12.17 -1.34
CA ASP A 244 -23.16 11.10 -2.24
C ASP A 244 -24.05 10.11 -1.48
N THR A 245 -25.06 9.54 -2.14
CA THR A 245 -26.01 8.62 -1.50
C THR A 245 -25.31 7.40 -0.91
N ALA A 246 -24.22 6.93 -1.52
CA ALA A 246 -23.41 5.85 -0.98
C ALA A 246 -22.71 6.25 0.33
N VAL A 247 -22.19 7.47 0.43
CA VAL A 247 -21.54 8.00 1.64
C VAL A 247 -22.55 8.15 2.77
N MET A 248 -23.74 8.64 2.45
CA MET A 248 -24.82 8.79 3.44
C MET A 248 -25.28 7.43 3.97
N ARG A 249 -25.42 6.43 3.09
CA ARG A 249 -25.76 5.07 3.50
C ARG A 249 -24.69 4.47 4.41
N GLU A 250 -23.42 4.62 4.04
CA GLU A 250 -22.30 4.14 4.85
C GLU A 250 -22.27 4.78 6.25
N TYR A 251 -22.53 6.09 6.35
CA TYR A 251 -22.61 6.77 7.65
C TYR A 251 -23.70 6.18 8.54
N GLU A 252 -24.89 5.94 7.99
CA GLU A 252 -26.01 5.36 8.73
C GLU A 252 -25.73 3.92 9.17
N ASP A 253 -25.11 3.12 8.31
CA ASP A 253 -24.75 1.73 8.61
C ASP A 253 -23.66 1.68 9.70
N ARG A 254 -22.55 2.43 9.56
CA ARG A 254 -21.48 2.48 10.58
C ARG A 254 -21.95 3.05 11.92
N ARG A 255 -22.91 4.00 11.90
CA ARG A 255 -23.51 4.54 13.14
C ARG A 255 -24.28 3.46 13.91
N LYS A 256 -24.99 2.57 13.22
CA LYS A 256 -25.70 1.46 13.87
C LYS A 256 -24.73 0.45 14.48
N GLU A 257 -23.71 0.05 13.73
CA GLU A 257 -22.66 -0.85 14.22
C GLU A 257 -22.01 -0.33 15.50
N LEU A 258 -21.53 0.92 15.49
CA LEU A 258 -20.90 1.53 16.67
C LEU A 258 -21.84 1.66 17.87
N ALA A 259 -23.14 1.87 17.63
CA ALA A 259 -24.13 1.91 18.70
C ALA A 259 -24.38 0.52 19.31
N GLU A 260 -24.42 -0.53 18.49
CA GLU A 260 -24.54 -1.92 18.93
C GLU A 260 -23.29 -2.38 19.69
N GLU A 261 -22.09 -2.03 19.21
CA GLU A 261 -20.81 -2.27 19.88
C GLU A 261 -20.79 -1.62 21.28
N ALA A 262 -21.15 -0.34 21.39
CA ALA A 262 -21.19 0.38 22.66
C ALA A 262 -22.20 -0.21 23.68
N LEU A 263 -23.32 -0.77 23.20
CA LEU A 263 -24.29 -1.47 24.05
C LEU A 263 -23.77 -2.82 24.55
N SER A 264 -22.87 -3.46 23.79
CA SER A 264 -22.26 -4.74 24.15
C SER A 264 -21.12 -4.61 25.16
N GLU A 265 -20.35 -3.52 25.11
CA GLU A 265 -19.25 -3.23 26.06
C GLU A 265 -19.74 -2.73 27.43
N GLY A 266 -20.99 -2.27 27.52
CA GLY A 266 -21.61 -1.82 28.77
C GLY A 266 -22.24 -2.91 29.63
N LYS A 267 -22.10 -4.19 29.27
CA LYS A 267 -22.56 -5.37 30.01
C LYS A 267 -21.41 -6.15 30.61
#